data_AF-A0A8E2BDJ7-F1
#
_entry.id   AF-A0A8E2BDJ7-F1
#
_cell.length_a   1.000
_cell.length_b   1.000
_cell.length_c   1.000
_cell.angle_alpha   90.00
_cell.angle_beta   90.00
_cell.angle_gamma   90.00
#
_symmetry.space_group_name_H-M   'P 1'
#
loop_
_entity.id
_entity.type
_entity.pdbx_description
1 polymer ?
#
loop_
_entity_poly.entity_id
_entity_poly.type
_entity_poly.pdbx_seq_one_letter_code
_entity_poly.pdbx_strand_id
1 'polypeptide(L)'
;MDEIDSKGTLLTNHRQLWPQAELLKACLSVGNAGNRAADEVASALFESYLADTPIGTWRDSFDLEGRPTTLTIPGSSLYHLWTAVAECLQPTAPAALRPLFPD
;
A
#
# COMPACT_ATOMS: atom_id res chain seq x y z
N MET A 1 -3.35 4.83 -8.28
CA MET A 1 -2.46 5.57 -9.19
C MET A 1 -1.05 5.15 -8.85
N ASP A 2 -0.24 4.83 -9.86
CA ASP A 2 1.10 4.28 -9.63
C ASP A 2 2.21 5.26 -9.99
N GLU A 3 2.05 5.96 -11.12
CA GLU A 3 3.12 6.76 -11.70
C GLU A 3 2.58 8.07 -12.27
N ILE A 4 3.28 9.16 -11.95
CA ILE A 4 3.00 10.51 -12.44
C ILE A 4 4.29 11.17 -12.92
N ASP A 5 4.17 12.10 -13.87
CA ASP A 5 5.26 12.98 -14.23
C ASP A 5 5.48 14.08 -13.16
N SER A 6 6.53 14.89 -13.34
CA SER A 6 6.86 15.99 -12.43
C SER A 6 5.82 17.12 -12.41
N LYS A 7 4.84 17.10 -13.30
CA LYS A 7 3.73 18.04 -13.38
C LYS A 7 2.43 17.47 -12.80
N GLY A 8 2.44 16.23 -12.32
CA GLY A 8 1.28 15.54 -11.78
C GLY A 8 0.39 14.87 -12.82
N THR A 9 0.84 14.75 -14.08
CA THR A 9 0.13 14.02 -15.12
C THR A 9 0.30 12.52 -14.92
N LEU A 10 -0.78 11.75 -14.99
CA LEU A 10 -0.73 10.29 -14.98
C LEU A 10 0.12 9.76 -16.14
N LEU A 11 1.10 8.93 -15.81
CA LEU A 11 1.91 8.20 -16.80
C LEU A 11 1.31 6.83 -17.14
N THR A 12 0.50 6.29 -16.23
CA THR A 12 -0.19 5.01 -16.42
C THR A 12 -1.67 5.11 -16.10
N ASN A 13 -2.49 4.36 -16.85
CA ASN A 13 -3.93 4.24 -16.64
C ASN A 13 -4.30 3.02 -15.79
N HIS A 14 -3.41 2.63 -14.88
CA HIS A 14 -3.65 1.52 -13.97
C HIS A 14 -3.15 1.85 -12.57
N ARG A 15 -3.58 1.01 -11.63
CA ARG A 15 -3.08 1.00 -10.27
C ARG A 15 -2.66 -0.41 -9.87
N GLN A 16 -1.42 -0.58 -9.44
CA GLN A 16 -0.83 -1.80 -8.92
C GLN A 16 -1.07 -1.89 -7.43
N LEU A 17 -0.90 -3.09 -6.87
CA LEU A 17 -1.07 -3.35 -5.45
C LEU A 17 0.03 -2.67 -4.64
N TRP A 18 1.29 -2.80 -5.07
CA TRP A 18 2.43 -2.39 -4.26
C TRP A 18 2.40 -0.91 -3.84
N PRO A 19 2.01 0.08 -4.67
CA PRO A 19 1.96 1.48 -4.22
C PRO A 19 0.89 1.71 -3.15
N GLN A 20 -0.19 0.92 -3.17
CA GLN A 20 -1.24 1.01 -2.14
C GLN A 20 -0.76 0.42 -0.80
N ALA A 21 0.02 -0.66 -0.86
CA ALA A 21 0.68 -1.21 0.33
C ALA A 21 1.75 -0.24 0.89
N GLU A 22 2.50 0.45 0.04
CA GLU A 22 3.43 1.50 0.48
C GLU A 22 2.70 2.70 1.09
N LEU A 23 1.57 3.12 0.53
CA LEU A 23 0.73 4.16 1.11
C LEU A 23 0.26 3.77 2.52
N LEU A 24 -0.19 2.53 2.72
CA LEU A 24 -0.55 2.03 4.04
C LEU A 24 0.62 2.14 5.02
N LYS A 25 1.81 1.67 4.65
CA LYS A 25 3.02 1.78 5.49
C LYS A 25 3.38 3.22 5.79
N ALA A 26 3.26 4.12 4.81
CA ALA A 26 3.49 5.54 5.02
C ALA A 26 2.51 6.10 6.06
N CYS A 27 1.21 5.79 5.97
CA CYS A 27 0.21 6.20 6.96
C CYS A 27 0.54 5.67 8.36
N LEU A 28 0.91 4.40 8.48
CA LEU A 28 1.30 3.78 9.76
C LEU A 28 2.55 4.44 10.36
N SER A 29 3.52 4.84 9.54
CA SER A 29 4.77 5.46 10.00
C SER A 29 4.56 6.83 10.69
N VAL A 30 3.44 7.52 10.41
CA VAL A 30 3.09 8.80 11.05
C VAL A 30 2.56 8.59 12.48
N GLY A 31 2.33 7.34 12.90
CA GLY A 31 1.77 7.00 14.21
C GLY A 31 0.32 7.46 14.34
N ASN A 32 -0.09 7.89 15.54
CA ASN A 32 -1.49 8.17 15.86
C ASN A 32 -2.20 9.12 14.88
N ALA A 33 -1.49 10.11 14.31
CA ALA A 33 -2.07 11.04 13.36
C ALA A 33 -2.40 10.38 12.00
N GLY A 34 -1.74 9.27 11.67
CA GLY A 34 -1.95 8.50 10.45
C GLY A 34 -2.97 7.36 10.59
N ASN A 35 -3.35 6.95 11.80
CA ASN A 35 -4.20 5.77 12.04
C ASN A 35 -5.51 5.80 11.22
N ARG A 36 -6.23 6.93 11.21
CA ARG A 36 -7.47 7.04 10.43
C ARG A 36 -7.24 6.80 8.94
N ALA A 37 -6.16 7.37 8.39
CA ALA A 37 -5.81 7.16 6.98
C ALA A 37 -5.33 5.73 6.72
N ALA A 38 -4.59 5.13 7.65
CA ALA A 38 -4.17 3.73 7.57
C ALA A 38 -5.38 2.79 7.54
N ASP A 39 -6.39 3.03 8.39
CA ASP A 39 -7.64 2.25 8.40
C ASP A 39 -8.41 2.38 7.08
N GLU A 40 -8.49 3.59 6.52
CA GLU A 40 -9.14 3.84 5.22
C GLU A 40 -8.42 3.10 4.08
N VAL A 41 -7.08 3.16 4.05
CA VAL A 41 -6.27 2.47 3.01
C VAL A 41 -6.32 0.96 3.17
N ALA A 42 -6.26 0.44 4.40
CA ALA A 42 -6.38 -0.98 4.68
C ALA A 42 -7.76 -1.50 4.23
N SER A 43 -8.84 -0.79 4.57
CA SER A 43 -10.19 -1.14 4.12
C SER A 43 -10.27 -1.17 2.59
N ALA A 44 -9.74 -0.16 1.91
CA ALA A 44 -9.70 -0.12 0.45
C ALA A 44 -8.91 -1.29 -0.17
N LEU A 45 -7.81 -1.71 0.44
CA LEU A 45 -7.05 -2.91 0.02
C LEU A 45 -7.89 -4.18 0.13
N PHE A 46 -8.60 -4.36 1.24
CA PHE A 46 -9.49 -5.51 1.46
C PHE A 46 -10.67 -5.52 0.48
N GLU A 47 -11.29 -4.38 0.26
CA GLU A 47 -12.47 -4.22 -0.60
C GLU A 47 -12.16 -4.34 -2.11
N SER A 48 -10.88 -4.28 -2.50
CA SER A 48 -10.49 -4.32 -3.92
C SER A 48 -9.51 -5.46 -4.23
N TYR A 49 -8.27 -5.36 -3.78
CA TYR A 49 -7.19 -6.28 -4.13
C TYR A 49 -7.37 -7.67 -3.51
N LEU A 50 -8.03 -7.76 -2.35
CA LEU A 50 -8.27 -9.02 -1.62
C LEU A 50 -9.73 -9.50 -1.68
N ALA A 51 -10.64 -8.71 -2.26
CA ALA A 51 -12.05 -9.08 -2.39
C ALA A 51 -12.26 -10.11 -3.51
N ASP A 52 -13.22 -11.02 -3.37
CA ASP A 52 -13.64 -11.94 -4.45
C ASP A 52 -12.50 -12.69 -5.16
N THR A 53 -11.45 -13.04 -4.42
CA THR A 53 -10.33 -13.86 -4.90
C THR A 53 -10.36 -15.24 -4.23
N PRO A 54 -9.81 -16.28 -4.88
CA PRO A 54 -9.54 -17.54 -4.20
C PRO A 54 -8.70 -17.35 -2.92
N ILE A 55 -8.89 -18.23 -1.93
CA ILE A 55 -8.16 -18.17 -0.67
C ILE A 55 -6.65 -18.14 -0.91
N GLY A 56 -5.96 -17.18 -0.28
CA GLY A 56 -4.52 -17.01 -0.39
C GLY A 56 -4.04 -16.29 -1.66
N THR A 57 -4.96 -15.71 -2.44
CA THR A 57 -4.63 -14.97 -3.67
C THR A 57 -5.12 -13.51 -3.60
N TRP A 58 -4.61 -12.69 -4.51
CA TRP A 58 -4.96 -11.28 -4.65
C TRP A 58 -5.04 -10.90 -6.13
N ARG A 59 -5.72 -9.80 -6.43
CA ARG A 59 -5.56 -9.09 -7.69
C ARG A 59 -4.35 -8.20 -7.58
N ASP A 60 -3.54 -8.09 -8.62
CA ASP A 60 -2.31 -7.30 -8.56
C ASP A 60 -2.46 -5.91 -9.18
N SER A 61 -3.41 -5.70 -10.10
CA SER A 61 -3.64 -4.39 -10.70
C SER A 61 -5.07 -4.18 -11.20
N PHE A 62 -5.47 -2.91 -11.27
CA PHE A 62 -6.75 -2.46 -11.81
C PHE A 62 -6.56 -1.32 -12.81
N ASP A 63 -7.45 -1.18 -13.79
CA ASP A 63 -7.59 0.04 -14.60
C ASP A 63 -8.24 1.19 -13.79
N LEU A 64 -8.40 2.36 -14.42
CA LEU A 64 -9.03 3.52 -13.79
C LEU A 64 -10.53 3.33 -13.55
N GLU A 65 -11.18 2.41 -14.26
CA GLU A 65 -12.57 2.04 -14.06
C GLU A 65 -12.76 0.93 -13.01
N GLY A 66 -11.66 0.44 -12.41
CA GLY A 66 -11.70 -0.58 -11.36
C GLY A 66 -11.82 -2.02 -11.87
N ARG A 67 -11.52 -2.28 -13.14
CA ARG A 67 -11.45 -3.64 -13.68
C ARG A 67 -10.06 -4.23 -13.46
N PRO A 68 -9.94 -5.50 -13.06
CA PRO A 68 -8.62 -6.14 -12.92
C PRO A 68 -7.90 -6.18 -14.27
N THR A 69 -6.61 -5.83 -14.31
CA THR A 69 -5.84 -5.76 -15.56
C THR A 69 -4.79 -6.86 -15.71
N THR A 70 -4.50 -7.60 -14.64
CA THR A 70 -3.51 -8.68 -14.62
C THR A 70 -4.16 -10.02 -14.30
N LEU A 71 -3.61 -11.07 -14.91
CA LEU A 71 -3.98 -12.47 -14.68
C LEU A 71 -2.94 -13.21 -13.82
N THR A 72 -1.86 -12.55 -13.43
CA THR A 72 -0.78 -13.14 -12.63
C THR A 72 -0.80 -12.61 -11.19
N ILE A 73 -0.15 -13.37 -10.32
CA ILE A 73 0.00 -13.08 -8.90
C ILE A 73 1.51 -13.02 -8.60
N PRO A 74 2.17 -11.87 -8.79
CA PRO A 74 3.61 -11.76 -8.65
C PRO A 74 4.03 -11.94 -7.18
N GLY A 75 5.06 -12.75 -6.92
CA GLY A 75 5.58 -12.94 -5.55
C GLY A 75 6.12 -11.66 -4.90
N SER A 76 6.52 -10.66 -5.70
CA SER A 76 6.91 -9.34 -5.19
C SER A 76 5.77 -8.63 -4.48
N SER A 77 4.52 -8.81 -4.91
CA SER A 77 3.36 -8.17 -4.30
C SER A 77 3.06 -8.76 -2.91
N LEU A 78 3.31 -10.05 -2.72
CA LEU A 78 3.25 -10.69 -1.41
C LEU A 78 4.25 -10.08 -0.43
N TYR A 79 5.47 -9.76 -0.90
CA TYR A 79 6.47 -9.09 -0.08
C TYR A 79 5.96 -7.72 0.42
N HIS A 80 5.31 -6.92 -0.43
CA HIS A 80 4.74 -5.63 -0.01
C HIS A 80 3.58 -5.79 0.97
N LEU A 81 2.68 -6.74 0.75
CA LEU A 81 1.60 -7.05 1.71
C LEU A 81 2.16 -7.51 3.06
N TRP A 82 3.13 -8.42 3.05
CA TRP A 82 3.72 -8.96 4.27
C TRP A 82 4.47 -7.89 5.07
N THR A 83 5.23 -7.02 4.39
CA THR A 83 5.91 -5.91 5.08
C THR A 83 4.92 -4.89 5.63
N ALA A 84 3.78 -4.66 4.98
CA ALA A 84 2.73 -3.80 5.55
C ALA A 84 2.10 -4.39 6.83
N VAL A 85 1.87 -5.71 6.88
CA VAL A 85 1.43 -6.40 8.10
C VAL A 85 2.46 -6.25 9.21
N ALA A 86 3.75 -6.38 8.90
CA ALA A 86 4.81 -6.19 9.89
C ALA A 86 4.79 -4.77 10.47
N GLU A 87 4.56 -3.73 9.66
CA GLU A 87 4.39 -2.34 10.14
C GLU A 87 3.19 -2.18 11.08
N CYS A 88 2.04 -2.81 10.79
CA CYS A 88 0.87 -2.77 11.68
C CYS A 88 1.15 -3.38 13.08
N LEU A 89 2.08 -4.33 13.15
CA LEU A 89 2.44 -5.03 14.38
C LEU A 89 3.57 -4.34 15.14
N GLN A 90 4.24 -3.35 14.55
CA GLN A 90 5.27 -2.61 15.28
C GLN A 90 4.61 -1.85 16.44
N PRO A 91 5.16 -1.94 17.66
CA PRO A 91 4.76 -1.06 18.73
C PRO A 91 4.90 0.37 18.23
N THR A 92 3.90 1.22 18.47
CA THR A 92 4.01 2.65 18.20
C THR A 92 5.19 3.17 19.01
N ALA A 93 6.36 3.26 18.39
CA ALA A 93 7.53 3.79 19.05
C ALA A 93 7.17 5.24 19.43
N PRO A 94 7.45 5.69 20.67
CA PRO A 94 7.33 7.11 20.96
C PRO A 94 8.18 7.86 19.93
N ALA A 95 7.66 9.00 19.44
CA ALA A 95 8.31 9.87 18.47
C ALA A 95 9.59 10.50 19.06
N ALA A 96 10.59 9.68 19.35
CA ALA A 96 11.94 10.10 19.64
C ALA A 96 12.69 10.08 18.31
N LEU A 97 13.03 11.28 17.82
CA LEU A 97 13.85 11.48 16.64
C LEU A 97 15.04 10.52 16.65
N ARG A 98 15.11 9.65 15.65
CA ARG A 98 16.38 9.06 15.23
C ARG A 98 17.16 10.19 14.56
N PRO A 99 18.31 10.63 15.08
CA PRO A 99 19.08 11.71 14.45
C PRO A 99 19.44 11.27 13.03
N LEU A 100 19.14 12.13 12.06
CA LEU A 100 19.36 11.84 10.64
C LEU A 100 20.85 11.81 10.27
N PHE A 101 21.75 12.25 11.17
CA PHE A 101 23.22 12.13 11.04
C PHE A 101 23.87 12.09 12.44
N PRO A 102 24.94 11.30 12.67
CA PRO A 102 25.80 11.44 13.86
C PRO A 102 26.86 12.54 13.65
N ASP A 103 27.30 13.17 14.76
CA ASP A 103 28.47 14.08 14.83
C ASP A 103 29.80 13.36 14.56
#